data_AF-F6AAV1-F1
#
_entry.id   AF-F6AAV1-F1
#
_cell.length_a   1.000
_cell.length_b   1.000
_cell.length_c   1.000
_cell.angle_alpha   90.00
_cell.angle_beta   90.00
_cell.angle_gamma   90.00
#
_symmetry.space_group_name_H-M   'P 1'
#
loop_
_entity.id
_entity.type
_entity.pdbx_description
1 polymer ?
#
loop_
_entity_poly.entity_id
_entity_poly.type
_entity_poly.pdbx_seq_one_letter_code
_entity_poly.pdbx_strand_id
1 'polypeptide(L)'
;MQKPGSTSRTADKFVIRLPDGMRKAIEELATTNHSSMNTEMVLALEAHLESQSRQKLLLDTLQAQVSDAKVPAREQPQQQAEVDYIDGLKKDTH
;
A
#
# COMPACT_ATOMS: atom_id res chain seq x y z
N MET A 1 -12.03 17.75 32.42
CA MET A 1 -10.56 17.56 32.36
C MET A 1 -10.03 18.42 31.22
N GLN A 2 -9.49 19.61 31.52
CA GLN A 2 -8.88 20.46 30.50
C GLN A 2 -7.58 19.79 30.06
N LYS A 3 -7.42 19.49 28.77
CA LYS A 3 -6.14 19.01 28.21
C LYS A 3 -5.08 20.06 28.60
N PRO A 4 -4.00 19.70 29.31
CA PRO A 4 -2.97 20.66 29.63
C PRO A 4 -2.48 21.23 28.30
N GLY A 5 -2.63 22.54 28.11
CA GLY A 5 -2.20 23.21 26.89
C GLY A 5 -0.75 22.84 26.66
N SER A 6 -0.47 22.14 25.56
CA SER A 6 0.88 21.75 25.16
C SER A 6 1.63 23.02 24.79
N THR A 7 2.15 23.70 25.80
CA THR A 7 2.99 24.88 25.61
C THR A 7 4.19 24.46 24.76
N SER A 8 4.73 25.37 23.95
CA SER A 8 5.95 25.13 23.17
C SER A 8 7.12 24.59 24.03
N ARG A 9 7.07 24.80 25.36
CA ARG A 9 8.06 24.30 26.33
C ARG A 9 7.98 22.80 26.58
N THR A 10 6.80 22.19 26.44
CA THR A 10 6.56 20.75 26.67
C THR A 10 6.52 19.94 25.37
N ALA A 11 6.63 20.61 24.21
CA ALA A 11 6.64 19.92 22.92
C ALA A 11 7.99 19.25 22.64
N ASP A 12 7.96 18.11 21.96
CA ASP A 12 9.15 17.42 21.46
C ASP A 12 9.88 18.28 20.43
N LYS A 13 11.22 18.24 20.45
CA LYS A 13 12.06 19.10 19.62
C LYS A 13 13.04 18.25 18.81
N PHE A 14 13.09 18.52 17.52
CA PHE A 14 14.03 17.90 16.60
C PHE A 14 14.97 18.96 16.02
N VAL A 15 16.27 18.73 16.08
CA VAL A 15 17.28 19.57 15.41
C VAL A 15 17.62 18.92 14.08
N ILE A 16 17.16 19.53 12.98
CA ILE A 16 17.33 19.00 11.63
C ILE A 16 18.45 19.75 10.91
N ARG A 17 19.37 19.01 10.29
CA ARG A 17 20.37 19.57 9.37
C ARG A 17 19.75 19.65 7.98
N LEU A 18 19.57 20.86 7.48
CA LEU A 18 19.03 21.11 6.16
C LEU A 18 20.18 21.25 5.15
N PRO A 19 20.03 20.72 3.93
CA PRO A 19 20.96 21.00 2.84
C PRO A 19 20.93 22.48 2.44
N ASP A 20 21.95 22.91 1.71
CA ASP A 20 22.08 24.29 1.27
C ASP A 20 20.85 24.77 0.49
N GLY A 21 20.41 26.00 0.77
CA GLY A 21 19.25 26.62 0.13
C GLY A 21 17.88 26.18 0.66
N MET A 22 17.74 24.99 1.27
CA MET A 22 16.44 24.48 1.74
C MET A 22 15.84 25.34 2.85
N ARG A 23 16.66 25.86 3.77
CA ARG A 23 16.18 26.78 4.83
C ARG A 23 15.52 28.02 4.23
N LYS A 24 16.14 28.62 3.21
CA LYS A 24 15.66 29.83 2.55
C LYS A 24 14.34 29.57 1.82
N ALA A 25 14.23 28.44 1.12
CA ALA A 25 12.97 28.05 0.47
C ALA A 25 11.80 27.92 1.46
N ILE A 26 12.06 27.39 2.66
CA ILE A 26 11.04 27.24 3.70
C ILE A 26 10.67 28.60 4.32
N GLU A 27 11.64 29.51 4.47
CA GLU A 27 11.40 30.87 4.93
C GLU A 27 10.53 31.67 3.93
N GLU A 28 10.81 31.56 2.64
CA GLU A 28 10.00 32.18 1.57
C GLU A 28 8.56 31.63 1.55
N LEU A 29 8.40 30.31 1.72
CA LEU A 29 7.10 29.67 1.82
C LEU A 29 6.31 30.17 3.04
N ALA A 30 6.94 30.18 4.22
CA ALA A 30 6.32 30.66 5.45
C ALA A 30 5.90 32.14 5.34
N THR A 31 6.74 32.97 4.71
CA THR A 31 6.44 34.38 4.46
C THR A 31 5.22 34.54 3.55
N THR A 32 5.15 33.75 2.48
CA THR A 32 4.02 33.76 1.53
C THR A 32 2.72 33.32 2.22
N ASN A 33 2.79 32.30 3.07
CA ASN A 33 1.65 31.74 3.78
C ASN A 33 1.30 32.50 5.08
N HIS A 34 2.02 33.58 5.40
CA HIS A 34 1.85 34.35 6.65
C HIS A 34 1.91 33.48 7.91
N SER A 35 2.78 32.47 7.88
CA SER A 35 2.94 31.45 8.93
C SER A 35 4.37 31.43 9.45
N SER A 36 4.65 30.58 10.45
CA SER A 36 6.02 30.37 10.93
C SER A 36 6.69 29.21 10.18
N MET A 37 8.02 29.23 10.07
CA MET A 37 8.78 28.09 9.54
C MET A 37 8.43 26.77 10.26
N ASN A 38 8.17 26.81 11.58
CA ASN A 38 7.76 25.63 12.33
C ASN A 38 6.38 25.12 11.88
N THR A 39 5.44 26.04 11.63
CA THR A 39 4.11 25.70 11.13
C THR A 39 4.19 25.00 9.78
N GLU A 40 4.96 25.55 8.83
CA GLU A 40 5.15 24.93 7.52
C GLU A 40 5.81 23.56 7.61
N MET A 41 6.83 23.42 8.47
CA MET A 41 7.48 22.12 8.70
C MET A 41 6.51 21.08 9.26
N VAL A 42 5.68 21.44 10.24
CA VAL A 42 4.68 20.54 10.82
C VAL A 42 3.65 20.14 9.77
N LEU A 43 3.11 21.09 9.01
CA LEU A 43 2.13 20.82 7.95
C LEU A 43 2.70 19.91 6.86
N ALA A 44 3.95 20.13 6.45
CA ALA A 44 4.61 19.28 5.46
C ALA A 44 4.79 17.84 5.98
N LEU A 45 5.16 17.67 7.26
CA LEU A 45 5.28 16.35 7.89
C LEU A 45 3.92 15.66 8.02
N GLU A 46 2.88 16.36 8.45
CA GLU A 46 1.51 15.83 8.54
C GLU A 46 1.02 15.35 7.17
N ALA A 47 1.14 16.19 6.14
CA ALA A 47 0.77 15.84 4.77
C ALA A 47 1.55 14.62 4.24
N HIS A 48 2.84 14.51 4.59
CA HIS A 48 3.65 13.37 4.21
C HIS A 48 3.16 12.08 4.89
N LEU A 49 2.91 12.11 6.21
CA LEU A 49 2.42 10.96 6.96
C LEU A 49 1.03 10.49 6.51
N GLU A 50 0.12 11.43 6.23
CA GLU A 50 -1.21 11.12 5.70
C GLU A 50 -1.13 10.49 4.30
N SER A 51 -0.27 11.03 3.43
CA SER A 51 -0.05 10.49 2.08
C SER A 51 0.47 9.06 2.14
N GLN A 52 1.48 8.78 2.97
CA GLN A 52 2.03 7.43 3.16
C GLN A 52 0.95 6.46 3.68
N SER A 53 0.14 6.90 4.65
CA SER A 53 -0.94 6.08 5.22
C SER A 53 -1.99 5.74 4.18
N ARG A 54 -2.39 6.72 3.36
CA ARG A 54 -3.34 6.53 2.26
C ARG A 54 -2.79 5.60 1.19
N GLN A 55 -1.54 5.77 0.79
CA GLN A 55 -0.86 4.90 -0.18
C GLN A 55 -0.83 3.45 0.31
N LYS A 56 -0.49 3.23 1.59
CA LYS A 56 -0.50 1.90 2.19
C LYS A 56 -1.88 1.25 2.15
N LEU A 57 -2.94 1.99 2.50
CA LEU A 57 -4.31 1.49 2.46
C LEU A 57 -4.71 1.07 1.04
N LEU A 58 -4.38 1.88 0.03
CA LEU A 58 -4.67 1.56 -1.37
C LEU A 58 -3.92 0.30 -1.85
N LEU A 59 -2.67 0.12 -1.42
CA LEU A 59 -1.91 -1.08 -1.75
C LEU A 59 -2.50 -2.33 -1.08
N ASP A 60 -2.95 -2.21 0.17
CA ASP A 60 -3.58 -3.30 0.91
C ASP A 60 -4.92 -3.71 0.28
N THR A 61 -5.75 -2.74 -0.11
CA THR A 61 -7.01 -3.05 -0.82
C THR A 61 -6.76 -3.72 -2.17
N LEU A 62 -5.79 -3.23 -2.95
CA LEU A 62 -5.40 -3.86 -4.21
C LEU A 62 -4.88 -5.29 -3.99
N GLN A 63 -4.06 -5.51 -2.97
CA GLN A 63 -3.53 -6.84 -2.64
C GLN A 63 -4.65 -7.81 -2.23
N ALA A 64 -5.62 -7.36 -1.43
CA ALA A 64 -6.79 -8.16 -1.06
C ALA A 64 -7.60 -8.58 -2.30
N GLN A 65 -7.87 -7.63 -3.21
CA GLN A 65 -8.61 -7.90 -4.46
C GLN A 65 -7.86 -8.88 -5.39
N VAL A 66 -6.54 -8.75 -5.50
CA VAL A 66 -5.71 -9.67 -6.31
C VAL A 66 -5.66 -11.06 -5.69
N SER A 67 -5.68 -11.16 -4.37
CA SER A 67 -5.69 -12.44 -3.64
C SER A 67 -7.04 -13.14 -3.78
N ASP A 68 -8.16 -12.41 -3.67
CA ASP A 68 -9.51 -12.94 -3.91
C ASP A 68 -9.73 -13.35 -5.37
N ALA A 69 -9.06 -12.68 -6.32
CA ALA A 69 -9.13 -13.03 -7.74
C ALA A 69 -8.31 -14.27 -8.13
N LYS A 70 -7.52 -14.86 -7.21
CA LYS A 70 -6.70 -16.04 -7.49
C LYS A 70 -7.23 -17.27 -6.77
N VAL A 71 -8.24 -17.90 -7.38
CA VAL A 71 -8.42 -19.35 -7.68
C VAL A 71 -9.87 -19.55 -8.16
N PRO A 72 -10.06 -19.99 -9.41
CA PRO A 72 -10.54 -21.36 -9.54
C PRO A 72 -9.40 -22.21 -10.09
N ALA A 73 -9.13 -23.30 -9.37
CA ALA A 73 -8.38 -24.40 -9.90
C ALA A 73 -9.08 -24.79 -11.21
N ARG A 74 -8.33 -24.82 -12.31
CA ARG A 74 -8.83 -25.46 -13.53
C ARG A 74 -9.09 -26.92 -13.17
N GLU A 75 -10.32 -27.25 -12.86
CA GLU A 75 -10.79 -28.63 -12.92
C GLU A 75 -10.61 -29.04 -14.38
N GLN A 76 -9.57 -29.85 -14.63
CA GLN A 76 -9.42 -30.51 -15.92
C GLN A 76 -10.57 -31.53 -15.99
N PRO A 77 -11.54 -31.41 -16.90
CA PRO A 77 -12.44 -32.50 -17.17
C PRO A 77 -11.58 -33.55 -17.87
N GLN A 78 -11.15 -34.59 -17.16
CA GLN A 78 -10.66 -35.79 -17.80
C GLN A 78 -11.86 -36.42 -18.53
N GLN A 79 -11.94 -36.08 -19.81
CA GLN A 79 -12.84 -36.67 -20.78
C GLN A 79 -12.76 -38.20 -20.63
N GLN A 80 -13.88 -38.80 -20.22
CA GLN A 80 -14.17 -40.21 -20.48
C GLN A 80 -14.17 -40.37 -22.01
N ALA A 81 -12.99 -40.61 -22.58
CA ALA A 81 -12.87 -41.27 -23.85
C ALA A 81 -13.18 -42.74 -23.59
N GLU A 82 -14.47 -43.05 -23.71
CA GLU A 82 -14.96 -44.36 -24.10
C GLU A 82 -14.24 -44.74 -25.40
N VAL A 83 -13.11 -45.43 -25.26
CA VAL A 83 -12.45 -46.06 -26.39
C VAL A 83 -12.86 -47.52 -26.38
N ASP A 84 -13.87 -47.77 -27.20
CA ASP A 84 -14.17 -49.05 -27.83
C ASP A 84 -12.85 -49.77 -28.18
N TYR A 85 -12.43 -50.69 -27.31
CA TYR A 85 -11.33 -51.59 -27.59
C TYR A 85 -11.58 -52.90 -26.88
N ILE A 86 -12.44 -53.73 -27.48
CA ILE A 86 -12.14 -55.14 -27.78
C ILE A 86 -13.28 -55.73 -28.62
N ASP A 87 -13.45 -55.22 -29.84
CA ASP A 87 -13.90 -56.10 -30.92
C ASP A 87 -12.67 -56.61 -31.67
N GLY A 88 -12.57 -57.93 -31.76
CA GLY A 88 -11.64 -58.64 -32.64
C GLY A 88 -10.21 -58.80 -32.14
N LEU A 89 -9.92 -59.95 -31.52
CA LEU A 89 -8.95 -60.91 -32.07
C LEU A 89 -8.84 -62.20 -31.24
N LYS A 90 -9.26 -63.30 -31.90
CA LYS A 90 -8.89 -64.71 -31.71
C LYS A 90 -9.76 -65.47 -30.68
N LYS A 91 -10.75 -66.25 -31.12
CA LYS A 91 -10.71 -67.52 -31.89
C LYS A 91 -10.01 -68.65 -31.13
N ASP A 92 -10.81 -69.72 -30.96
CA ASP A 92 -10.46 -71.14 -30.77
C ASP A 92 -9.89 -71.48 -29.37
N THR A 93 -10.30 -72.52 -28.63
CA THR A 93 -10.76 -73.87 -28.97
C THR A 93 -11.50 -74.49 -27.77
N HIS A 94 -12.34 -75.50 -28.06
CA HIS A 94 -13.09 -76.43 -27.21
C HIS A 94 -12.54 -76.80 -25.82
#